data_AF-A0A2I4ERQ7-F1
#
_entry.id   AF-A0A2I4ERQ7-F1
#
_cell.length_a   1.000
_cell.length_b   1.000
_cell.length_c   1.000
_cell.angle_alpha   90.00
_cell.angle_beta   90.00
_cell.angle_gamma   90.00
#
_symmetry.space_group_name_H-M   'P 1'
#
loop_
_entity.id
_entity.type
_entity.pdbx_description
1 polymer ?
#
loop_
_entity_poly.entity_id
_entity_poly.type
_entity_poly.pdbx_seq_one_letter_code
_entity_poly.pdbx_strand_id
1 'polypeptide(L)'
;MKALGWWLMLVGSLRLASVWFGFFDIWALRLAVFSNAIMTEVHGRTFGVWTLLTCTLCFLCAFNLENKPLYLATFLSFIYALGHFLTEYLIYQTMAIANLTTVSVFAGTSIIWMLLQWNAHQPIHTKHY
;
A
#
# COMPACT_ATOMS: atom_id res chain seq x y z
N MET A 1 17.09 10.13 0.04
CA MET A 1 16.87 9.75 1.46
C MET A 1 15.56 10.34 1.99
N LYS A 2 15.45 11.66 2.24
CA LYS A 2 14.26 12.27 2.88
C LYS A 2 12.97 12.22 2.05
N ALA A 3 13.02 12.43 0.74
CA ALA A 3 11.82 12.52 -0.12
C ALA A 3 10.97 11.24 -0.14
N LEU A 4 11.60 10.05 -0.18
CA LEU A 4 10.90 8.76 -0.13
C LEU A 4 10.20 8.56 1.22
N GLY A 5 10.84 8.96 2.33
CA GLY A 5 10.21 8.91 3.66
C GLY A 5 8.97 9.81 3.74
N TRP A 6 9.06 11.05 3.24
CA TRP A 6 7.91 11.96 3.15
C TRP A 6 6.78 11.38 2.29
N TRP A 7 7.11 10.75 1.16
CA TRP A 7 6.14 10.07 0.31
C TRP A 7 5.45 8.91 1.04
N LEU A 8 6.21 8.06 1.73
CA LEU A 8 5.66 6.96 2.53
C LEU A 8 4.79 7.45 3.69
N MET A 9 5.11 8.59 4.31
CA MET A 9 4.24 9.21 5.31
C MET A 9 2.93 9.72 4.70
N LEU A 10 2.97 10.31 3.50
CA LEU A 10 1.77 10.74 2.79
C LEU A 10 0.89 9.53 2.46
N VAL A 11 1.47 8.47 1.88
CA VAL A 11 0.76 7.22 1.56
C VAL A 11 0.22 6.56 2.82
N GLY A 12 1.00 6.52 3.91
CA GLY A 12 0.57 6.03 5.21
C GLY A 12 -0.62 6.82 5.76
N SER A 13 -0.59 8.16 5.67
CA SER A 13 -1.68 9.04 6.12
C SER A 13 -2.95 8.84 5.30
N LEU A 14 -2.84 8.71 3.97
CA LEU A 14 -3.97 8.37 3.10
C LEU A 14 -4.59 7.01 3.47
N ARG A 15 -3.75 6.00 3.74
CA ARG A 15 -4.22 4.69 4.22
C ARG A 15 -4.94 4.79 5.57
N LEU A 16 -4.46 5.65 6.47
CA LEU A 16 -5.07 5.88 7.78
C LEU A 16 -6.43 6.60 7.65
N ALA A 17 -6.55 7.55 6.72
CA ALA A 17 -7.84 8.15 6.37
C ALA A 17 -8.82 7.10 5.83
N SER A 18 -8.37 6.19 4.96
CA SER A 18 -9.20 5.09 4.45
C SER A 18 -9.66 4.13 5.56
N VAL A 19 -8.82 3.86 6.57
CA VAL A 19 -9.22 3.08 7.77
C VAL A 19 -10.28 3.81 8.56
N TRP A 20 -10.10 5.12 8.80
CA TRP A 20 -11.05 5.93 9.56
C TRP A 20 -12.44 5.87 8.93
N PHE A 21 -12.52 6.08 7.61
CA PHE A 21 -13.76 5.90 6.86
C PHE A 21 -14.26 4.44 6.90
N GLY A 22 -13.37 3.45 6.84
CA GLY A 22 -13.76 2.03 6.93
C GLY A 22 -14.33 1.60 8.29
N PHE A 23 -13.96 2.25 9.39
CA PHE A 23 -14.46 1.94 10.74
C PHE A 23 -15.71 2.75 11.11
N PHE A 24 -15.75 4.04 10.76
CA PHE A 24 -16.84 4.94 11.14
C PHE A 24 -17.92 5.08 10.06
N ASP A 25 -17.59 4.87 8.77
CA ASP A 25 -18.49 5.01 7.62
C ASP A 25 -18.37 3.81 6.64
N ILE A 26 -18.80 2.63 7.12
CA ILE A 26 -18.86 1.38 6.32
C ILE A 26 -19.61 1.56 4.98
N TRP A 27 -20.57 2.49 4.93
CA TRP A 27 -21.34 2.81 3.72
C TRP A 27 -20.51 3.56 2.67
N ALA A 28 -19.63 4.48 3.09
CA ALA A 28 -18.74 5.20 2.19
C ALA A 28 -17.66 4.28 1.60
N LEU A 29 -17.14 3.33 2.40
CA LEU A 29 -16.18 2.32 1.92
C LEU A 29 -16.84 1.32 0.95
N ARG A 30 -18.08 0.88 1.24
CA ARG A 30 -18.85 0.02 0.33
C ARG A 30 -19.11 0.69 -1.02
N LEU A 31 -19.54 1.95 -1.02
CA LEU A 31 -19.79 2.71 -2.26
C LEU A 31 -18.51 3.05 -3.02
N ALA A 32 -17.43 3.37 -2.29
CA ALA A 32 -16.18 3.82 -2.89
C ALA A 32 -15.23 2.68 -3.31
N VAL A 33 -15.42 1.43 -2.85
CA VAL A 33 -14.46 0.35 -3.12
C VAL A 33 -15.14 -0.93 -3.68
N PHE A 34 -16.30 -1.32 -3.17
CA PHE A 34 -17.02 -2.55 -3.54
C PHE A 34 -18.47 -2.28 -3.97
N SER A 35 -18.64 -1.47 -5.02
CA SER A 35 -19.96 -1.06 -5.53
C SER A 35 -20.90 -2.23 -5.87
N ASN A 36 -20.37 -3.44 -6.12
CA ASN A 36 -21.14 -4.58 -6.64
C ASN A 36 -21.16 -5.81 -5.71
N ALA A 37 -20.64 -5.73 -4.48
CA ALA A 37 -20.56 -6.89 -3.58
C ALA A 37 -21.17 -6.63 -2.21
N ILE A 38 -21.90 -7.63 -1.68
CA ILE A 38 -22.43 -7.62 -0.31
C ILE A 38 -21.27 -7.99 0.64
N MET A 39 -20.55 -6.98 1.13
CA MET A 39 -19.45 -7.16 2.09
C MET A 39 -20.00 -7.40 3.50
N THR A 40 -19.72 -8.54 4.13
CA THR A 40 -20.12 -8.75 5.54
C THR A 40 -19.39 -7.75 6.46
N GLU A 41 -20.02 -7.33 7.56
CA GLU A 41 -19.40 -6.35 8.48
C GLU A 41 -18.05 -6.80 9.04
N VAL A 42 -17.89 -8.12 9.25
CA VAL A 42 -16.64 -8.72 9.72
C VAL A 42 -15.53 -8.53 8.69
N HIS A 43 -15.84 -8.65 7.39
CA HIS A 43 -14.87 -8.43 6.32
C HIS A 43 -14.38 -6.98 6.27
N GLY A 44 -15.28 -6.00 6.46
CA GLY A 44 -14.91 -4.58 6.54
C GLY A 44 -13.95 -4.28 7.70
N ARG A 45 -14.20 -4.86 8.88
CA ARG A 45 -13.30 -4.73 10.05
C ARG A 45 -11.94 -5.36 9.79
N THR A 46 -11.88 -6.54 9.17
CA THR A 46 -10.62 -7.20 8.79
C THR A 46 -9.82 -6.38 7.79
N PHE A 47 -10.48 -5.83 6.77
CA PHE A 47 -9.85 -4.93 5.80
C PHE A 47 -9.29 -3.67 6.48
N GLY A 48 -10.02 -3.11 7.45
CA GLY A 48 -9.56 -2.00 8.27
C GLY A 48 -8.31 -2.35 9.10
N VAL A 49 -8.31 -3.49 9.80
CA VAL A 49 -7.15 -3.96 10.60
C VAL A 49 -5.94 -4.24 9.71
N TRP A 50 -6.13 -4.87 8.55
CA TRP A 50 -5.06 -5.07 7.59
C TRP A 50 -4.49 -3.73 7.11
N THR A 51 -5.36 -2.78 6.73
CA THR A 51 -4.90 -1.47 6.27
C THR A 51 -4.13 -0.73 7.35
N LEU A 52 -4.55 -0.81 8.63
CA LEU A 52 -3.79 -0.31 9.78
C LEU A 52 -2.40 -0.92 9.87
N LEU A 53 -2.29 -2.24 9.74
CA LEU A 53 -0.99 -2.93 9.78
C LEU A 53 -0.06 -2.41 8.67
N THR A 54 -0.57 -2.27 7.44
CA THR A 54 0.24 -1.74 6.33
C THR A 54 0.60 -0.26 6.51
N CYS A 55 -0.26 0.50 7.17
CA CYS A 55 -0.01 1.90 7.52
C CYS A 55 1.14 2.02 8.53
N THR A 56 1.13 1.19 9.57
CA THR A 56 2.22 1.09 10.55
C THR A 56 3.54 0.73 9.87
N LEU A 57 3.54 -0.22 8.93
CA LEU A 57 4.73 -0.54 8.12
C LEU A 57 5.24 0.68 7.33
N CYS A 58 4.35 1.46 6.70
CA CYS A 58 4.74 2.66 5.96
C CYS A 58 5.39 3.71 6.89
N PHE A 59 4.82 3.96 8.07
CA PHE A 59 5.40 4.90 9.03
C PHE A 59 6.73 4.39 9.59
N LEU A 60 6.81 3.14 10.01
CA LEU A 60 8.07 2.55 10.51
C LEU A 60 9.17 2.58 9.45
N CYS A 61 8.83 2.26 8.20
CA CYS A 61 9.78 2.35 7.09
C CYS A 61 10.15 3.80 6.76
N ALA A 62 9.23 4.76 6.89
CA ALA A 62 9.52 6.17 6.67
C ALA A 62 10.50 6.75 7.70
N PHE A 63 10.36 6.35 8.97
CA PHE A 63 11.28 6.76 10.03
C PHE A 63 12.61 6.01 9.98
N ASN A 64 12.62 4.78 9.42
CA ASN A 64 13.78 3.91 9.46
C ASN A 64 14.09 3.26 8.10
N LEU A 65 14.37 4.12 7.11
CA LEU A 65 14.67 3.74 5.72
C LEU A 65 15.95 2.90 5.56
N GLU A 66 16.88 2.96 6.53
CA GLU A 66 18.16 2.24 6.47
C GLU A 66 18.01 0.75 6.84
N ASN A 67 16.93 0.38 7.51
CA ASN A 67 16.65 -1.00 7.86
C ASN A 67 16.14 -1.79 6.64
N LYS A 68 17.07 -2.50 5.98
CA LYS A 68 16.79 -3.44 4.89
C LYS A 68 15.57 -4.36 5.12
N PRO A 69 15.37 -4.99 6.30
CA PRO A 69 14.20 -5.85 6.51
C PRO A 69 12.87 -5.09 6.55
N LEU A 70 12.82 -3.91 7.17
CA LEU A 70 11.62 -3.04 7.19
C LEU A 70 11.28 -2.52 5.79
N TYR A 71 12.32 -2.18 5.03
CA TYR A 71 12.18 -1.77 3.65
C TYR A 71 11.55 -2.86 2.78
N LEU A 72 12.10 -4.07 2.84
CA LEU A 72 11.57 -5.23 2.12
C LEU A 72 10.15 -5.59 2.56
N ALA A 73 9.86 -5.55 3.86
CA ALA A 73 8.51 -5.81 4.38
C ALA A 73 7.48 -4.80 3.84
N THR A 74 7.84 -3.52 3.78
CA THR A 74 6.98 -2.46 3.26
C THR A 74 6.80 -2.59 1.75
N PHE A 75 7.87 -2.91 1.03
CA PHE A 75 7.83 -3.21 -0.39
C PHE A 75 6.90 -4.39 -0.72
N LEU A 76 7.03 -5.50 0.01
CA LEU A 76 6.16 -6.66 -0.11
C LEU A 76 4.71 -6.32 0.23
N SER A 77 4.47 -5.46 1.22
CA SER A 77 3.12 -5.00 1.55
C SER A 77 2.44 -4.29 0.37
N PHE A 78 3.17 -3.47 -0.39
CA PHE A 78 2.63 -2.87 -1.62
C PHE A 78 2.35 -3.91 -2.71
N ILE A 79 3.22 -4.92 -2.88
CA ILE A 79 3.01 -6.01 -3.84
C ILE A 79 1.77 -6.82 -3.47
N TYR A 80 1.59 -7.19 -2.20
CA TYR A 80 0.42 -7.94 -1.76
C TYR A 80 -0.87 -7.16 -1.91
N ALA A 81 -0.84 -5.85 -1.63
CA ALA A 81 -1.99 -4.99 -1.89
C ALA A 81 -2.34 -4.99 -3.39
N LEU A 82 -1.37 -4.72 -4.27
CA LEU A 82 -1.58 -4.73 -5.72
C LEU A 82 -2.09 -6.08 -6.22
N GLY A 83 -1.49 -7.18 -5.76
CA GLY A 83 -1.91 -8.54 -6.09
C GLY A 83 -3.37 -8.78 -5.69
N HIS A 84 -3.74 -8.45 -4.45
CA HIS A 84 -5.12 -8.60 -3.97
C HIS A 84 -6.11 -7.79 -4.82
N PHE A 85 -5.84 -6.50 -5.08
CA PHE A 85 -6.72 -5.67 -5.91
C PHE A 85 -6.79 -6.15 -7.38
N LEU A 86 -5.68 -6.68 -7.90
CA LEU A 86 -5.63 -7.25 -9.26
C LEU A 86 -6.43 -8.55 -9.35
N THR A 87 -6.32 -9.42 -8.35
CA THR A 87 -7.13 -10.66 -8.27
C THR A 87 -8.62 -10.33 -8.11
N GLU A 88 -8.95 -9.33 -7.30
CA GLU A 88 -10.32 -8.86 -7.10
C GLU A 88 -10.94 -8.33 -8.42
N TYR A 89 -10.14 -7.63 -9.23
CA TYR A 89 -10.57 -7.15 -10.54
C TYR A 89 -10.68 -8.26 -11.60
N LEU A 90 -9.65 -9.12 -11.73
CA LEU A 90 -9.56 -10.13 -12.79
C LEU A 90 -10.45 -11.35 -12.54
N ILE A 91 -10.57 -11.79 -11.29
CA ILE A 91 -11.27 -13.03 -10.94
C ILE A 91 -12.66 -12.74 -10.39
N TYR A 92 -12.77 -11.81 -9.43
CA TYR A 92 -14.01 -11.61 -8.68
C TYR A 92 -14.93 -10.52 -9.27
N GLN A 93 -14.43 -9.65 -10.15
CA GLN A 93 -15.22 -8.58 -10.83
C GLN A 93 -16.02 -7.69 -9.85
N THR A 94 -15.61 -7.64 -8.59
CA THR A 94 -16.31 -6.94 -7.49
C THR A 94 -15.91 -5.47 -7.37
N MET A 95 -14.90 -5.03 -8.13
CA MET A 95 -14.36 -3.66 -8.13
C MET A 95 -14.60 -2.91 -9.44
N ALA A 96 -14.92 -1.62 -9.32
CA ALA A 96 -14.94 -0.69 -10.44
C ALA A 96 -13.50 -0.32 -10.86
N ILE A 97 -13.25 -0.26 -12.17
CA ILE A 97 -11.95 0.07 -12.80
C ILE A 97 -11.34 1.37 -12.24
N ALA A 98 -12.16 2.36 -11.92
CA ALA A 98 -11.71 3.66 -11.41
C ALA A 98 -10.99 3.59 -10.04
N ASN A 99 -11.37 2.62 -9.21
CA ASN A 99 -10.73 2.42 -7.91
C ASN A 99 -9.42 1.65 -8.05
N LEU A 100 -9.39 0.69 -8.97
CA LEU A 100 -8.19 -0.07 -9.28
C LEU A 100 -7.08 0.83 -9.82
N THR A 101 -7.40 1.76 -10.73
CA THR A 101 -6.41 2.69 -11.29
C THR A 101 -5.80 3.59 -10.22
N THR A 102 -6.63 4.13 -9.33
CA THR A 102 -6.15 4.98 -8.22
C THR A 102 -5.19 4.21 -7.31
N VAL A 103 -5.59 3.02 -6.84
CA VAL A 103 -4.74 2.19 -5.98
C VAL A 103 -3.48 1.73 -6.70
N SER A 104 -3.58 1.37 -7.98
CA SER A 104 -2.44 0.91 -8.78
C SER A 104 -1.43 2.02 -9.03
N VAL A 105 -1.89 3.26 -9.22
CA VAL A 105 -0.99 4.42 -9.34
C VAL A 105 -0.25 4.66 -8.04
N PHE A 106 -0.92 4.71 -6.89
CA PHE A 106 -0.25 4.96 -5.61
C PHE A 106 0.67 3.81 -5.18
N ALA A 107 0.24 2.56 -5.34
CA ALA A 107 1.06 1.39 -5.01
C ALA A 107 2.20 1.22 -6.01
N GLY A 108 1.94 1.39 -7.31
CA GLY A 108 2.92 1.26 -8.38
C GLY A 108 4.00 2.34 -8.30
N THR A 109 3.63 3.60 -8.08
CA THR A 109 4.61 4.69 -7.87
C THR A 109 5.47 4.44 -6.65
N SER A 110 4.90 3.94 -5.55
CA SER A 110 5.65 3.59 -4.34
C SER A 110 6.65 2.44 -4.58
N ILE A 111 6.23 1.39 -5.30
CA ILE A 111 7.07 0.25 -5.68
C ILE A 111 8.25 0.70 -6.57
N ILE A 112 7.97 1.48 -7.62
CA ILE A 112 9.00 1.97 -8.54
C ILE A 112 10.01 2.84 -7.80
N TRP A 113 9.54 3.76 -6.95
CA TRP A 113 10.43 4.63 -6.19
C TRP A 113 11.28 3.85 -5.18
N MET A 114 10.70 2.83 -4.55
CA MET A 114 11.44 1.93 -3.67
C MET A 114 12.48 1.09 -4.45
N LEU A 115 12.17 0.62 -5.66
CA LEU A 115 13.13 -0.09 -6.51
C LEU A 115 14.28 0.80 -6.96
N LEU A 116 13.99 2.02 -7.39
CA LEU A 116 15.00 3.00 -7.82
C LEU A 116 15.96 3.35 -6.68
N GLN A 117 15.43 3.58 -5.48
CA GLN A 117 16.25 3.87 -4.30
C GLN A 117 17.10 2.65 -3.88
N TRP A 118 16.56 1.43 -3.99
CA TRP A 118 17.31 0.20 -3.72
C TRP A 118 18.49 0.04 -4.68
N ASN A 119 18.28 0.29 -5.97
CA ASN A 119 19.33 0.20 -6.98
C ASN A 119 20.41 1.28 -6.78
N ALA A 120 20.01 2.48 -6.37
CA ALA A 120 20.95 3.57 -6.05
C ALA A 120 21.77 3.33 -4.76
N HIS A 121 21.30 2.46 -3.86
CA HIS A 121 22.00 2.08 -2.62
C HIS A 121 22.81 0.78 -2.73
N GLN A 122 22.79 0.10 -3.89
CA GLN A 122 23.75 -0.98 -4.12
C GLN A 122 25.13 -0.32 -4.18
N PRO A 123 26.07 -0.68 -3.28
CA PRO A 123 27.44 -0.21 -3.41
C PRO A 123 27.91 -0.69 -4.77
N ILE A 124 28.35 0.24 -5.62
CA ILE A 124 29.12 -0.09 -6.81
C ILE A 124 30.24 -0.99 -6.29
N HIS A 125 30.19 -2.27 -6.62
CA HIS A 125 31.34 -3.16 -6.43
C HIS A 125 32.41 -2.62 -7.36
N THR A 126 33.15 -1.61 -6.91
CA THR A 126 34.42 -1.21 -7.49
C THR A 126 35.32 -2.42 -7.32
N LYS A 127 35.36 -3.27 -8.35
CA LYS A 127 36.42 -4.24 -8.54
C LYS A 127 37.71 -3.43 -8.59
N HIS A 128 38.39 -3.31 -7.45
CA HIS A 128 39.78 -2.88 -7.41
C HIS A 128 40.58 -3.97 -8.11
N TYR A 129 41.13 -3.62 -9.28
CA TYR A 129 42.11 -4.40 -10.03
C TYR A 129 43.51 -3.99 -9.60
#